data_AF-A0A031FRP7-F1
#
_entry.id   AF-A0A031FRP7-F1
#
_cell.length_a   1.000
_cell.length_b   1.000
_cell.length_c   1.000
_cell.angle_alpha   90.00
_cell.angle_beta   90.00
_cell.angle_gamma   90.00
#
_symmetry.space_group_name_H-M   'P 1'
#
loop_
_entity.id
_entity.type
_entity.pdbx_description
1 polymer ?
#
loop_
_entity_poly.entity_id
_entity_poly.type
_entity_poly.pdbx_seq_one_letter_code
_entity_poly.pdbx_strand_id
1 'polypeptide(L)'
;MYTGTIRPGETRTVDLTGNSLEEIHDAAVAQLPAGFELVSAPVRMIKGSTALTATATFRRVDGIRELEANDRAALFAKVRTGGSSSRSAAPD
;
A
#
# COMPACT_ATOMS: atom_id res chain seq x y z
N MET A 1 11.53 -24.32 14.48
CA MET A 1 11.79 -23.41 13.35
C MET A 1 10.48 -22.72 13.01
N TYR A 2 10.42 -21.39 13.10
CA TYR A 2 9.22 -20.62 12.81
C TYR A 2 9.41 -19.86 11.50
N THR A 3 8.54 -20.13 10.54
CA THR A 3 8.44 -19.37 9.30
C THR A 3 7.29 -18.39 9.46
N GLY A 4 7.57 -17.10 9.34
CA GLY A 4 6.55 -16.07 9.29
C GLY A 4 6.67 -15.27 8.01
N THR A 5 5.53 -14.83 7.50
CA THR A 5 5.47 -14.16 6.22
C THR A 5 5.06 -12.71 6.44
N ILE A 6 5.94 -11.75 6.14
CA ILE A 6 5.59 -10.31 6.17
C ILE A 6 5.32 -9.85 4.74
N ARG A 7 4.19 -9.16 4.57
CA ARG A 7 3.97 -8.28 3.41
C ARG A 7 4.58 -6.92 3.77
N PRO A 8 5.64 -6.44 3.09
CA PRO A 8 6.20 -5.13 3.33
C PRO A 8 5.10 -4.12 3.02
N GLY A 9 4.64 -3.40 4.05
CA GLY A 9 3.56 -2.43 3.97
C GLY A 9 3.98 -1.11 3.32
N GLU A 10 4.86 -1.15 2.31
CA GLU A 10 5.36 0.04 1.65
C GLU A 10 4.20 0.72 0.89
N THR A 11 3.84 1.91 1.34
CA THR A 11 2.81 2.74 0.72
C THR A 11 3.45 3.95 0.07
N ARG A 12 3.08 4.23 -1.18
CA ARG A 12 3.46 5.45 -1.90
C ARG A 12 2.22 6.26 -2.20
N THR A 13 2.29 7.56 -1.90
CA THR A 13 1.24 8.52 -2.25
C THR A 13 1.73 9.42 -3.38
N VAL A 14 0.85 9.73 -4.31
CA VAL A 14 1.15 10.56 -5.48
C VAL A 14 -0.03 11.51 -5.70
N ASP A 15 0.27 12.80 -5.79
CA ASP A 15 -0.74 13.82 -6.05
C ASP A 15 -0.92 13.99 -7.55
N LEU A 16 -2.16 13.81 -8.00
CA LEU A 16 -2.59 13.90 -9.39
C LEU A 16 -3.48 15.12 -9.53
N THR A 17 -3.34 15.84 -10.64
CA THR A 17 -4.26 16.91 -11.02
C THR A 17 -4.82 16.58 -12.39
N GLY A 18 -6.14 16.66 -12.54
CA GLY A 18 -6.83 16.46 -13.82
C GLY A 18 -8.10 17.29 -13.87
N ASN A 19 -8.72 17.42 -15.04
CA ASN A 19 -9.96 18.17 -15.18
C ASN A 19 -11.19 17.27 -15.07
N SER A 20 -10.99 15.95 -14.95
CA SER A 20 -12.04 14.94 -14.85
C SER A 20 -11.59 13.72 -14.05
N LEU A 21 -12.56 12.97 -13.52
CA LEU A 21 -12.28 11.74 -12.76
C LEU A 21 -11.55 10.70 -13.62
N GLU A 22 -11.92 10.62 -14.90
CA GLU A 22 -11.28 9.71 -15.88
C GLU A 22 -9.81 10.06 -16.12
N GLU A 23 -9.47 11.34 -16.31
CA GLU A 23 -8.06 11.78 -16.45
C GLU A 23 -7.24 11.42 -15.22
N ILE A 24 -7.80 11.63 -14.02
CA ILE A 24 -7.13 11.29 -12.76
C ILE A 24 -6.93 9.79 -12.65
N HIS A 25 -7.92 8.99 -13.02
CA HIS A 25 -7.82 7.54 -13.01
C HIS A 25 -6.77 7.05 -14.00
N ASP A 26 -6.78 7.56 -15.24
CA ASP A 26 -5.80 7.21 -16.26
C ASP A 26 -4.36 7.58 -15.83
N ALA A 27 -4.17 8.77 -15.24
CA ALA A 27 -2.90 9.20 -14.68
C ALA A 27 -2.45 8.33 -13.48
N ALA A 28 -3.39 7.85 -12.66
CA ALA A 28 -3.10 6.93 -11.55
C ALA A 28 -2.68 5.55 -12.07
N VAL A 29 -3.35 5.03 -13.09
CA VAL A 29 -3.02 3.74 -13.72
C VAL A 29 -1.70 3.83 -14.47
N ALA A 30 -1.43 4.92 -15.19
CA ALA A 30 -0.16 5.15 -15.88
C ALA A 30 1.03 5.23 -14.92
N GLN A 31 0.80 5.71 -13.69
CA GLN A 31 1.81 5.77 -12.64
C GLN A 31 1.83 4.55 -11.73
N LEU A 32 0.95 3.55 -11.95
CA LEU A 32 0.89 2.33 -11.17
C LEU A 32 2.20 1.54 -11.35
N PRO A 33 3.08 1.50 -10.34
CA PRO A 33 4.32 0.75 -10.46
C PRO A 33 4.03 -0.75 -10.45
N ALA A 34 4.81 -1.54 -11.19
CA ALA A 34 4.72 -2.99 -11.12
C ALA A 34 4.90 -3.48 -9.67
N GLY A 35 3.98 -4.34 -9.22
CA GLY A 35 3.99 -4.87 -7.87
C GLY A 35 3.41 -3.94 -6.79
N PHE A 36 2.77 -2.86 -7.20
CA PHE A 36 1.95 -2.00 -6.35
C PHE A 36 0.50 -2.06 -6.81
N GLU A 37 -0.42 -1.86 -5.87
CA GLU A 37 -1.86 -1.83 -6.10
C GLU A 37 -2.41 -0.49 -5.62
N LEU A 38 -3.30 0.13 -6.40
CA LEU A 38 -4.02 1.32 -5.99
C LEU A 38 -5.04 0.93 -4.91
N VAL A 39 -4.84 1.40 -3.67
CA VAL A 39 -5.71 1.07 -2.54
C VAL A 39 -6.68 2.19 -2.19
N SER A 40 -6.37 3.44 -2.57
CA SER A 40 -7.22 4.59 -2.31
C SER A 40 -6.85 5.75 -3.22
N ALA A 41 -7.82 6.49 -3.74
CA ALA A 41 -7.60 7.71 -4.53
C ALA A 41 -8.71 8.74 -4.26
N PRO A 42 -8.75 9.37 -3.07
CA PRO A 42 -9.72 10.41 -2.79
C PRO A 42 -9.50 11.62 -3.70
N VAL A 43 -10.55 11.97 -4.45
CA VAL A 43 -10.58 13.17 -5.30
C VAL A 43 -11.11 14.35 -4.49
N ARG A 44 -10.45 15.49 -4.61
CA ARG A 44 -10.80 16.77 -4.01
C ARG A 44 -10.90 17.82 -5.11
N MET A 45 -11.97 18.58 -5.11
CA MET A 45 -12.12 19.73 -6.00
C MET A 45 -11.48 20.95 -5.35
N ILE A 46 -10.65 21.68 -6.09
CA ILE A 46 -10.13 22.97 -5.61
C ILE A 46 -11.24 24.01 -5.77
N LYS A 47 -11.62 24.63 -4.65
CA LYS A 47 -12.70 25.64 -4.62
C LYS A 47 -12.36 26.78 -5.59
N GLY A 48 -13.27 27.04 -6.54
CA GLY A 48 -13.11 28.09 -7.54
C GLY A 48 -12.29 27.69 -8.77
N SER A 49 -11.95 26.40 -8.92
CA SER A 49 -11.30 25.85 -10.12
C SER A 49 -12.13 24.69 -10.69
N THR A 50 -12.01 24.47 -12.00
CA THR A 50 -12.50 23.24 -12.66
C THR A 50 -11.55 22.06 -12.50
N ALA A 51 -10.35 22.31 -11.95
CA ALA A 51 -9.36 21.28 -11.69
C ALA A 51 -9.75 20.42 -10.47
N LEU A 52 -9.62 19.11 -10.66
CA LEU A 52 -9.73 18.09 -9.63
C LEU A 52 -8.31 17.66 -9.23
N THR A 53 -8.11 17.45 -7.95
CA THR A 53 -6.85 16.95 -7.38
C THR A 53 -7.13 15.63 -6.69
N ALA A 54 -6.32 14.62 -6.90
CA ALA A 54 -6.48 13.34 -6.23
C ALA A 54 -5.18 12.85 -5.65
N THR A 55 -5.24 12.34 -4.43
CA THR A 55 -4.08 11.74 -3.78
C THR A 55 -4.16 10.22 -3.96
N ALA A 56 -3.55 9.70 -5.02
CA ALA A 56 -3.49 8.27 -5.27
C ALA A 56 -2.53 7.60 -4.30
N THR A 57 -3.03 6.62 -3.55
CA THR A 57 -2.29 5.83 -2.57
C THR A 57 -2.10 4.43 -3.12
N PHE A 58 -0.85 4.07 -3.37
CA PHE A 58 -0.44 2.76 -3.84
C PHE A 58 0.19 1.97 -2.69
N ARG A 59 -0.11 0.68 -2.60
CA ARG A 59 0.49 -0.24 -1.63
C ARG A 59 1.23 -1.34 -2.36
N ARG A 60 2.45 -1.63 -1.92
CA ARG A 60 3.24 -2.74 -2.47
C ARG A 60 2.59 -4.08 -2.11
N VAL A 61 2.31 -4.88 -3.13
CA VAL A 61 1.71 -6.22 -3.01
C VAL A 61 2.66 -7.33 -3.44
N ASP A 62 3.70 -6.99 -4.22
CA ASP A 62 4.65 -7.95 -4.82
C ASP A 62 5.62 -8.62 -3.85
N GLY A 63 5.69 -8.15 -2.61
CA GLY A 63 6.63 -8.67 -1.63
C GLY A 63 5.94 -9.62 -0.67
N ILE A 64 6.04 -10.92 -0.87
CA ILE A 64 5.89 -11.84 0.25
C ILE A 64 7.31 -12.10 0.75
N ARG A 65 7.69 -11.48 1.87
CA ARG A 65 9.01 -11.75 2.49
C ARG A 65 8.84 -12.84 3.53
N GLU A 66 9.34 -14.03 3.22
CA GLU A 66 9.54 -15.06 4.24
C GLU A 66 10.59 -14.60 5.24
N LEU A 67 10.25 -14.73 6.52
CA LEU A 67 11.15 -14.53 7.62
C LEU A 67 11.24 -15.83 8.37
N GLU A 68 12.44 -16.37 8.34
CA GLU A 68 12.82 -17.46 9.19
C GLU A 68 13.31 -16.87 10.52
N ALA A 69 12.81 -17.45 11.60
CA ALA A 69 13.28 -17.19 12.93
C ALA A 69 13.28 -18.51 13.73
N ASN A 70 14.31 -18.67 14.56
CA ASN A 70 14.39 -19.83 15.45
C ASN A 70 13.35 -19.73 16.58
N ASP A 71 12.90 -18.52 16.89
CA ASP A 71 12.03 -18.21 18.01
C ASP A 71 10.88 -17.27 17.65
N ARG A 72 9.72 -17.51 18.26
CA ARG A 72 8.53 -16.67 18.14
C ARG A 72 8.82 -15.20 18.51
N ALA A 73 9.63 -14.94 19.54
CA ALA A 73 9.99 -13.58 19.95
C ALA A 73 10.82 -12.85 18.88
N ALA A 74 11.76 -13.55 18.25
CA ALA A 74 12.59 -13.01 17.18
C ALA A 74 11.77 -12.73 15.91
N LEU A 75 10.77 -13.59 15.62
CA LEU A 75 9.83 -13.35 14.53
C LEU A 75 9.00 -12.08 14.78
N PHE A 76 8.45 -11.93 15.99
CA PHE A 76 7.66 -10.75 16.37
C PHE A 76 8.45 -9.44 16.34
N ALA A 77 9.73 -9.47 16.71
CA ALA A 77 10.61 -8.31 16.61
C ALA A 77 10.79 -7.86 15.15
N LYS A 78 11.00 -8.80 14.22
CA LYS A 78 11.12 -8.50 12.78
C LYS A 78 9.81 -7.98 12.16
N VAL A 79 8.66 -8.49 12.62
CA VAL A 79 7.32 -8.00 12.22
C VAL A 79 7.09 -6.56 12.68
N ARG A 80 7.47 -6.23 13.91
CA ARG A 80 7.27 -4.89 14.47
C ARG A 80 8.07 -3.80 13.74
N THR A 81 9.21 -4.15 13.16
CA THR A 81 10.04 -3.23 12.35
C THR A 81 9.54 -3.06 10.90
N GLY A 82 8.69 -3.97 10.38
CA GLY A 82 8.41 -4.10 8.94
C GLY A 82 7.03 -3.64 8.41
N GLY A 83 6.10 -3.19 9.25
CA GLY A 83 4.83 -2.62 8.80
C GLY A 83 3.58 -3.48 9.00
N SER A 84 2.46 -2.78 9.21
CA SER A 84 1.09 -3.18 9.57
C SER A 84 0.79 -4.68 9.74
N SER A 85 0.72 -5.10 11.00
CA SER A 85 0.31 -6.42 11.44
C SER A 85 -1.18 -6.69 11.15
N SER A 86 -1.51 -7.38 10.06
CA SER A 86 -2.80 -8.07 9.94
C SER A 86 -2.71 -9.42 10.65
N ARG A 87 -3.36 -9.47 11.81
CA ARG A 87 -3.43 -10.64 12.70
C ARG A 87 -4.39 -11.65 12.08
N SER A 88 -3.89 -12.64 11.33
CA SER A 88 -4.66 -13.86 11.06
C SER A 88 -4.20 -14.93 12.05
N ALA A 89 -4.82 -14.90 13.23
CA ALA A 89 -4.75 -16.02 14.15
C ALA A 89 -5.78 -17.04 13.66
N ALA A 90 -5.34 -18.11 13.03
CA ALA A 90 -6.17 -19.30 12.87
C ALA A 90 -6.33 -19.94 14.26
N PRO A 91 -7.56 -20.15 14.76
CA PRO A 91 -7.77 -21.03 15.90
C PRO A 91 -7.71 -22.49 15.41
N ASP A 92 -7.06 -23.34 16.21
CA ASP A 92 -7.22 -24.80 16.21
C ASP A 92 -8.47 -25.15 17.02
#